data_AF-A0AAU8AKV5-F1
#
_entry.id   AF-A0AAU8AKV5-F1
#
_cell.length_a   1.000
_cell.length_b   1.000
_cell.length_c   1.000
_cell.angle_alpha   90.00
_cell.angle_beta   90.00
_cell.angle_gamma   90.00
#
_symmetry.space_group_name_H-M   'P 1'
#
loop_
_entity.id
_entity.type
_entity.pdbx_description
1 polymer ?
#
loop_
_entity_poly.entity_id
_entity_poly.type
_entity_poly.pdbx_seq_one_letter_code
_entity_poly.pdbx_strand_id
1 'polypeptide(L)'
;MSTFVLAFGLLMIVMLGMALGVILNGRTIKGSCGGLNAIAGADRCVVCKQEVDPDSPLRDRLHCPKARKMLEQMEREERQAT
;
A
#
# COMPACT_ATOMS: atom_id res chain seq x y z
N MET A 1 -6.80 -18.55 -39.86
CA MET A 1 -7.97 -17.73 -39.47
C MET A 1 -8.64 -18.24 -38.20
N SER A 2 -9.06 -19.50 -38.13
CA SER A 2 -9.66 -20.08 -36.90
C SER A 2 -8.80 -19.91 -35.64
N THR A 3 -7.51 -20.23 -35.72
CA THR A 3 -6.55 -20.06 -34.61
C THR A 3 -6.39 -18.61 -34.14
N PHE A 4 -6.45 -17.65 -35.07
CA PHE A 4 -6.33 -16.23 -34.77
C PHE A 4 -7.54 -15.72 -33.99
N VAL A 5 -8.75 -16.08 -34.43
CA VAL A 5 -10.00 -15.69 -33.75
C VAL A 5 -10.07 -16.32 -32.35
N LEU A 6 -9.67 -17.58 -32.21
CA LEU A 6 -9.66 -18.28 -30.93
C LEU A 6 -8.66 -17.67 -29.94
N ALA A 7 -7.45 -17.34 -30.39
CA ALA A 7 -6.44 -16.68 -29.56
C ALA A 7 -6.89 -15.28 -29.13
N PHE A 8 -7.46 -14.49 -30.05
CA PHE A 8 -7.96 -13.14 -29.76
C PHE A 8 -9.12 -13.17 -28.75
N GLY A 9 -10.08 -14.08 -28.94
CA GLY A 9 -11.19 -14.26 -28.01
C GLY A 9 -10.72 -14.68 -26.62
N LEU A 10 -9.77 -15.60 -26.53
CA LEU A 10 -9.22 -16.07 -25.26
C LEU A 10 -8.48 -14.95 -24.51
N LEU A 11 -7.68 -14.15 -25.21
CA LEU A 11 -7.01 -12.98 -24.61
C LEU A 11 -8.02 -11.97 -24.07
N MET A 12 -9.10 -11.69 -24.82
CA MET A 12 -10.17 -10.79 -24.39
C MET A 12 -10.84 -11.27 -23.11
N ILE A 13 -11.16 -12.56 -23.00
CA ILE A 13 -11.77 -13.14 -21.81
C ILE A 13 -10.84 -12.99 -20.60
N VAL A 14 -9.55 -13.27 -20.75
CA VAL A 14 -8.57 -13.12 -19.67
C VAL A 14 -8.45 -11.67 -19.21
N MET A 15 -8.39 -10.71 -20.14
CA MET A 15 -8.35 -9.28 -19.83
C MET A 15 -9.60 -8.81 -19.08
N LEU A 16 -10.78 -9.22 -19.54
CA LEU A 16 -12.05 -8.92 -18.86
C LEU A 16 -12.09 -9.54 -17.46
N GLY A 17 -11.63 -10.79 -17.31
CA GLY A 17 -11.55 -11.46 -16.00
C GLY A 17 -10.62 -10.73 -15.01
N MET A 18 -9.44 -10.30 -15.47
CA MET A 18 -8.51 -9.50 -14.67
C MET A 18 -9.14 -8.17 -14.23
N ALA A 19 -9.77 -7.45 -15.16
CA ALA A 19 -10.40 -6.16 -14.88
C ALA A 19 -11.57 -6.29 -13.88
N LEU A 20 -12.46 -7.26 -14.09
CA LEU A 20 -13.55 -7.55 -13.17
C LEU A 20 -13.04 -7.94 -11.78
N GLY A 21 -11.95 -8.73 -11.72
CA GLY A 21 -11.30 -9.09 -10.46
C GLY A 21 -10.84 -7.87 -9.66
N VAL A 22 -10.24 -6.87 -10.31
CA VAL A 22 -9.78 -5.63 -9.65
C VAL A 22 -10.97 -4.77 -9.18
N ILE A 23 -12.00 -4.62 -10.02
CA ILE A 23 -13.19 -3.81 -9.69
C ILE A 23 -13.94 -4.42 -8.49
N LEU A 24 -14.13 -5.74 -8.48
CA LEU A 24 -14.84 -6.44 -7.39
C LEU A 24 -14.04 -6.48 -6.08
N ASN A 25 -12.70 -6.44 -6.14
CA ASN A 25 -11.88 -6.44 -4.93
C ASN A 25 -12.10 -5.15 -4.12
N GLY A 26 -12.56 -4.06 -4.73
CA GLY A 26 -12.95 -2.81 -4.03
C GLY A 26 -11.84 -2.18 -3.19
N ARG A 27 -10.62 -2.73 -3.26
CA ARG A 27 -9.46 -2.24 -2.53
C ARG A 27 -8.79 -1.21 -3.41
N THR A 28 -8.71 0.01 -2.91
CA THR A 28 -7.78 1.01 -3.41
C THR A 28 -6.40 0.35 -3.50
N ILE A 29 -5.75 0.43 -4.66
CA ILE A 29 -4.35 0.03 -4.79
C ILE A 29 -3.60 0.75 -3.67
N LYS A 30 -2.96 -0.02 -2.78
CA LYS A 30 -2.29 0.52 -1.59
C LYS A 30 -1.14 1.42 -2.02
N GLY A 31 -1.45 2.69 -2.31
CA GLY A 31 -0.56 3.78 -2.71
C GLY A 31 0.33 3.48 -3.93
N SER A 32 0.34 4.36 -4.94
CA SER A 32 1.38 4.30 -6.01
C SER A 32 2.81 4.35 -5.45
N CYS A 33 2.97 4.85 -4.21
CA CYS A 33 4.24 4.98 -3.50
C CYS A 33 4.37 3.95 -2.35
N GLY A 34 3.66 2.82 -2.43
CA GLY A 34 3.96 1.57 -1.69
C GLY A 34 3.85 1.62 -0.16
N GLY A 35 3.15 2.60 0.40
CA GLY A 35 3.03 2.76 1.85
C GLY A 35 4.07 3.69 2.50
N LEU A 36 4.88 4.39 1.69
CA LEU A 36 5.74 5.49 2.15
C LEU A 36 4.95 6.70 2.69
N ASN A 37 3.62 6.66 2.58
CA ASN A 37 2.68 7.57 3.24
C ASN A 37 2.73 7.52 4.78
N ALA A 38 3.36 6.50 5.36
CA ALA A 38 3.48 6.30 6.81
C ALA A 38 4.73 6.95 7.44
N ILE A 39 5.50 7.74 6.69
CA ILE A 39 6.66 8.45 7.24
C ILE A 39 6.14 9.65 8.05
N ALA A 40 6.38 9.65 9.37
CA ALA A 40 5.92 10.70 10.26
C ALA A 40 6.56 12.06 9.90
N GLY A 41 5.73 13.10 9.77
CA GLY A 41 6.18 14.48 9.53
C GLY A 41 6.30 14.91 8.06
N ALA A 42 5.89 14.07 7.09
CA ALA A 42 5.88 14.44 5.68
C ALA A 42 4.45 14.76 5.19
N ASP A 43 4.18 16.02 4.84
CA ASP A 43 2.90 16.45 4.23
C ASP A 43 2.75 16.00 2.76
N ARG A 44 3.87 15.61 2.14
CA ARG A 44 3.95 15.12 0.76
C ARG A 44 4.76 13.84 0.70
N CYS A 45 4.37 12.92 -0.18
CA CYS A 45 5.14 11.71 -0.39
C CYS A 45 6.52 12.05 -1.01
N VAL A 46 7.59 11.53 -0.42
CA VAL A 46 8.98 11.81 -0.86
C VAL A 46 9.27 11.36 -2.30
N VAL A 47 8.56 10.34 -2.78
CA VAL A 47 8.77 9.75 -4.12
C VAL A 47 7.97 10.45 -5.19
N CYS A 48 6.66 10.63 -4.95
CA CYS A 48 5.74 11.17 -5.94
C CYS A 48 5.40 12.66 -5.74
N LYS A 49 5.87 13.31 -4.66
CA LYS A 49 5.57 14.71 -4.25
C LYS A 49 4.09 15.06 -4.12
N GLN A 50 3.21 14.09 -4.28
CA GLN A 50 1.77 14.20 -4.08
C GLN A 50 1.45 14.36 -2.58
N GLU A 51 0.37 15.06 -2.28
CA GLU A 51 -0.14 15.23 -0.91
C GLU A 51 -0.54 13.88 -0.31
N VAL A 52 -0.23 13.70 0.98
CA VAL A 52 -0.51 12.48 1.75
C VAL A 52 -1.98 12.44 2.13
N ASP A 53 -2.71 11.43 1.66
CA ASP A 53 -4.15 11.25 1.96
C ASP A 53 -4.38 11.08 3.48
N PRO A 54 -5.07 12.04 4.14
CA PRO A 54 -5.32 12.01 5.57
C PRO A 54 -6.29 10.89 5.97
N ASP A 55 -7.20 10.45 5.11
CA ASP A 55 -8.17 9.40 5.43
C ASP A 55 -7.66 8.00 5.05
N SER A 56 -6.38 7.90 4.67
CA SER A 56 -5.79 6.61 4.32
C SER A 56 -5.73 5.67 5.54
N PRO A 57 -6.15 4.40 5.43
CA PRO A 57 -6.10 3.41 6.51
C PRO A 57 -4.66 3.06 6.96
N LEU A 58 -3.66 3.69 6.36
CA LEU A 58 -2.26 3.64 6.77
C LEU A 58 -1.95 4.61 7.92
N ARG A 59 -2.73 5.69 8.07
CA ARG A 59 -2.59 6.65 9.17
C ARG A 59 -2.87 5.99 10.52
N ASP A 60 -3.87 5.12 10.60
CA ASP A 60 -4.15 4.31 11.78
C ASP A 60 -3.06 3.26 12.05
N ARG A 61 -2.35 2.80 11.02
CA ARG A 61 -1.21 1.88 11.15
C ARG A 61 0.06 2.57 11.63
N LEU A 62 0.11 3.91 11.66
CA LEU A 62 1.18 4.66 12.32
C LEU A 62 1.15 4.44 13.84
N HIS A 63 -0.04 4.17 14.40
CA HIS A 63 -0.25 3.75 15.78
C HIS A 63 -0.12 2.23 15.98
N CYS A 64 0.68 1.55 15.15
CA CYS A 64 0.88 0.12 15.32
C CYS A 64 1.49 -0.16 16.72
N PRO A 65 0.93 -1.09 17.51
CA PRO A 65 1.46 -1.46 18.84
C PRO A 65 2.92 -1.94 18.79
N LYS A 66 3.41 -2.31 17.60
CA LYS A 66 4.82 -2.64 17.36
C LYS A 66 5.75 -1.43 17.51
N ALA A 67 5.34 -0.24 17.05
CA ALA A 67 6.14 0.98 17.16
C ALA A 67 6.27 1.42 18.63
N ARG A 68 5.18 1.30 19.41
CA ARG A 68 5.19 1.56 20.85
C ARG A 68 6.15 0.65 21.61
N LYS A 69 6.15 -0.66 21.29
CA LYS A 69 7.09 -1.63 21.89
C LYS A 69 8.56 -1.32 21.57
N MET A 70 8.85 -0.84 20.36
CA MET A 70 10.22 -0.45 20.00
C MET A 70 10.67 0.80 20.76
N LEU A 71 9.80 1.80 20.94
CA LEU A 71 10.09 2.97 21.79
C LEU A 71 10.30 2.56 23.25
N GLU A 72 9.42 1.72 23.81
CA GLU A 72 9.57 1.19 25.17
C GLU A 72 10.85 0.36 25.34
N GLN A 73 11.32 -0.33 24.30
CA GLN A 73 12.60 -1.06 24.31
C GLN A 73 13.79 -0.11 24.27
N MET A 74 13.76 0.93 23.42
CA MET A 74 14.82 1.94 23.37
C MET A 74 14.92 2.70 24.70
N GLU A 75 13.80 3.08 25.32
CA GLU A 75 13.81 3.72 26.65
C GLU A 75 14.37 2.79 27.74
N ARG A 76 14.15 1.48 27.63
CA ARG A 76 14.72 0.48 28.56
C ARG A 76 16.21 0.30 28.32
N GLU A 77 16.67 0.27 27.06
CA GLU A 77 18.08 0.20 26.72
C GLU A 77 18.82 1.49 27.16
N GLU A 78 18.24 2.68 26.98
CA GLU A 78 18.80 3.93 27.49
C GLU A 78 18.93 3.92 29.02
N ARG A 79 17.90 3.49 29.75
CA ARG A 79 17.96 3.34 31.21
C ARG A 79 18.95 2.29 31.69
N GLN A 80 19.30 1.31 30.84
CA GLN A 80 20.31 0.29 31.15
C GLN A 80 21.73 0.75 30.79
N ALA A 81 21.86 1.78 29.96
CA ALA A 81 23.14 2.35 29.51
C ALA A 81 23.62 3.54 30.35
N THR A 82 22.75 4.18 31.12
CA THR A 82 23.08 5.12 32.22
C THR A 82 23.28 4.42 33.54
#